data_AF-A0A2U2MZ95-F1
#
_entry.id   AF-A0A2U2MZ95-F1
#
_cell.length_a   1.000
_cell.length_b   1.000
_cell.length_c   1.000
_cell.angle_alpha   90.00
_cell.angle_beta   90.00
_cell.angle_gamma   90.00
#
_symmetry.space_group_name_H-M   'P 1'
#
loop_
_entity.id
_entity.type
_entity.pdbx_description
1 polymer ?
#
loop_
_entity_poly.entity_id
_entity_poly.type
_entity_poly.pdbx_seq_one_letter_code
_entity_poly.pdbx_strand_id
1 'polypeptide(L)' 'MAALGLTALALAGCYESPDDVTLHEPGVYKGPSDPLRNKLDDGELQQSLEQRFSGQTDR' A
#
# COMPACT_ATOMS: atom_id res chain seq x y z
N MET A 1 33.44 -25.07 -5.24
CA MET A 1 32.40 -25.13 -4.20
C MET A 1 32.22 -23.80 -3.45
N ALA A 2 33.29 -23.07 -3.12
CA ALA A 2 33.19 -21.77 -2.40
C ALA A 2 32.36 -20.69 -3.13
N ALA A 3 32.46 -20.60 -4.46
CA ALA A 3 31.72 -19.60 -5.24
C ALA A 3 30.19 -19.75 -5.16
N LEU A 4 29.68 -20.98 -5.03
CA LEU A 4 28.23 -21.23 -4.95
C LEU A 4 27.65 -20.76 -3.61
N GLY A 5 28.42 -20.91 -2.53
CA GLY A 5 28.02 -20.47 -1.19
C GLY A 5 27.91 -18.95 -1.06
N LEU A 6 28.85 -18.19 -1.65
CA LEU A 6 28.80 -16.72 -1.64
C LEU A 6 27.58 -16.18 -2.39
N THR A 7 27.22 -16.78 -3.53
CA THR A 7 26.04 -16.35 -4.30
C THR A 7 24.74 -16.59 -3.53
N ALA A 8 24.63 -17.73 -2.84
CA ALA A 8 23.45 -18.04 -2.03
C ALA A 8 23.27 -17.05 -0.85
N LEU A 9 24.37 -16.68 -0.19
CA LEU A 9 24.37 -15.68 0.88
C LEU A 9 24.00 -14.27 0.38
N ALA A 10 24.46 -13.88 -0.81
CA ALA A 10 24.10 -12.61 -1.43
C ALA A 10 22.61 -12.52 -1.81
N LEU A 11 21.98 -13.63 -2.20
CA LEU A 11 20.56 -13.68 -2.52
C LEU A 11 19.67 -13.73 -1.28
N ALA A 12 20.09 -14.44 -0.23
CA ALA A 12 19.35 -14.54 1.03
C ALA A 12 19.31 -13.21 1.79
N GLY A 13 20.37 -12.39 1.72
CA GLY A 13 20.43 -11.07 2.37
C GLY A 13 19.51 -10.01 1.75
N CYS A 14 18.93 -10.25 0.57
CA CYS A 14 17.98 -9.33 -0.06
C CYS A 14 16.53 -9.54 0.38
N TYR A 15 16.22 -10.66 1.02
CA TYR A 15 14.88 -10.97 1.51
C TYR A 15 14.94 -11.10 3.03
N GLU A 16 14.46 -10.08 3.74
CA GLU A 16 14.51 -10.05 5.21
C GLU A 16 13.68 -11.18 5.84
N SER A 17 12.58 -11.59 5.20
CA SER A 17 11.78 -12.77 5.55
C SER A 17 10.94 -13.24 4.36
N PRO A 18 11.50 -14.05 3.44
CA PRO A 18 10.79 -14.50 2.23
C PRO A 18 9.58 -15.40 2.54
N ASP A 19 9.56 -16.01 3.73
CA ASP A 19 8.47 -16.86 4.20
C ASP A 19 7.40 -16.08 4.99
N ASP A 20 7.65 -14.81 5.34
CA ASP A 20 6.73 -13.96 6.11
C ASP A 20 5.91 -13.06 5.18
N VAL A 21 5.18 -13.70 4.26
CA VAL A 21 4.24 -13.01 3.38
C VAL A 21 2.84 -13.12 3.97
N THR A 22 2.31 -12.01 4.47
CA THR A 22 0.91 -11.96 4.89
C THR A 22 0.03 -11.58 3.71
N LEU A 23 -0.75 -12.53 3.18
CA LEU A 23 -1.80 -12.26 2.21
C LEU A 23 -2.99 -11.60 2.91
N HIS A 24 -3.54 -10.58 2.24
CA HIS A 24 -4.57 -9.73 2.82
C HIS A 24 -5.77 -9.65 1.90
N GLU A 25 -6.96 -9.76 2.46
CA GLU A 25 -8.20 -9.61 1.71
C GLU A 25 -8.33 -8.18 1.16
N PRO A 26 -8.54 -8.01 -0.16
CA PRO A 26 -8.76 -6.70 -0.76
C PRO A 26 -9.98 -6.00 -0.15
N GLY A 27 -9.86 -4.69 0.08
CA GLY A 27 -10.96 -3.87 0.59
C GLY A 27 -11.25 -4.01 2.10
N VAL A 28 -10.49 -4.83 2.83
CA VAL A 28 -10.66 -4.99 4.29
C VAL A 28 -9.67 -4.11 5.05
N TYR A 29 -10.20 -3.13 5.79
CA TYR A 29 -9.42 -2.34 6.74
C TYR A 29 -9.05 -3.18 7.97
N LYS A 30 -7.79 -3.14 8.40
CA LYS A 30 -7.26 -4.03 9.46
C LYS A 30 -7.03 -3.36 10.81
N GLY A 31 -7.30 -2.07 10.91
CA GLY A 31 -7.25 -1.34 12.19
C GLY A 31 -8.58 -1.39 12.94
N PRO A 32 -8.62 -0.91 14.19
CA PRO A 32 -9.82 -0.93 15.03
C PRO A 32 -10.98 -0.07 14.47
N SER A 33 -10.66 0.97 13.71
CA SER A 33 -11.63 1.84 13.03
C SER A 33 -10.97 2.50 11.83
N ASP A 34 -11.64 2.54 10.68
CA ASP A 34 -11.12 3.23 9.49
C ASP A 34 -11.29 4.75 9.63
N PRO A 35 -10.21 5.52 9.82
CA PRO A 35 -10.29 6.97 9.98
C PRO A 35 -10.65 7.70 8.69
N LEU A 36 -10.56 7.02 7.53
CA LEU A 36 -10.89 7.59 6.23
C LEU A 36 -12.40 7.60 5.98
N ARG A 37 -13.18 6.71 6.62
CA ARG A 37 -14.65 6.74 6.50
C ARG A 37 -15.23 8.06 6.97
N ASN A 38 -14.79 8.55 8.12
CA ASN A 38 -15.25 9.83 8.67
C ASN A 38 -14.99 11.00 7.71
N LYS A 39 -13.84 10.99 7.02
CA LYS A 39 -13.46 12.01 6.02
C LYS A 39 -14.23 11.93 4.69
N LEU A 40 -14.92 10.82 4.45
CA LEU A 40 -15.78 10.64 3.28
C LEU A 40 -17.22 11.04 3.61
N ASP A 41 -17.64 10.85 4.86
CA ASP A 41 -19.00 11.12 5.32
C ASP A 41 -19.28 12.63 5.54
N ASP A 42 -18.25 13.43 5.84
CA ASP A 42 -18.36 14.87 6.15
C ASP A 42 -18.50 15.77 4.90
N GLY A 43 -18.23 15.25 3.70
CA GLY A 43 -18.41 15.95 2.42
C GLY A 43 -17.39 17.07 2.12
N GLU A 44 -16.58 17.50 3.10
CA GLU A 44 -15.54 18.51 2.91
C GLU A 44 -14.46 18.03 1.94
N LEU A 45 -14.07 16.76 2.05
CA LEU A 45 -13.10 16.14 1.15
C LEU A 45 -13.61 16.17 -0.28
N GLN A 46 -14.88 15.85 -0.51
CA GLN A 46 -15.47 15.83 -1.84
C GLN A 46 -15.49 17.23 -2.46
N GLN A 47 -15.89 18.26 -1.70
CA GLN A 47 -15.84 19.65 -2.19
C GLN A 47 -14.42 20.10 -2.53
N SER A 48 -13.43 19.74 -1.71
CA SER A 48 -12.03 20.08 -1.99
C SER A 48 -11.50 19.40 -3.26
N LEU A 49 -11.87 18.14 -3.47
CA LEU A 49 -11.53 17.39 -4.69
C LEU A 49 -12.20 18.00 -5.91
N GLU A 50 -13.48 18.33 -5.84
CA GLU A 50 -14.21 19.00 -6.92
C GLU A 50 -13.56 20.34 -7.28
N GLN A 51 -13.21 21.17 -6.30
CA GLN A 51 -12.50 22.43 -6.52
C GLN A 51 -11.11 22.23 -7.16
N ARG A 52 -10.37 21.19 -6.74
CA ARG A 52 -9.05 20.90 -7.29
C ARG A 52 -9.12 20.41 -8.74
N PHE A 53 -10.13 19.60 -9.05
CA PHE A 53 -10.20 18.86 -10.31
C PHE A 53 -11.24 19.40 -11.30
N SER A 54 -11.96 20.50 -10.98
CA SER A 54 -13.01 21.10 -11.84
C SER A 54 -12.55 21.57 -13.23
N GLY A 55 -11.26 21.46 -13.57
CA GLY A 55 -10.71 21.73 -14.90
C GLY A 55 -9.73 20.65 -15.40
N GLN A 56 -9.54 19.56 -14.66
CA GLN A 56 -8.72 18.41 -15.06
C GLN A 56 -9.64 17.25 -15.45
N THR A 57 -10.26 17.37 -16.62
CA THR A 57 -10.88 16.22 -17.29
C THR A 57 -9.97 15.79 -18.43
N ASP A 58 -9.74 14.49 -18.56
CA ASP A 58 -9.07 13.83 -19.69
C ASP A 58 -9.92 13.89 -20.99
N ARG A 59 -10.67 14.98 -21.17
CA ARG A 59 -11.55 15.21 -22.32
C ARG A 59 -10.90 16.11 -23.34
#